data_AF-A0A8H6R6T1-F1
#
_entry.id   AF-A0A8H6R6T1-F1
#
_cell.length_a   1.000
_cell.length_b   1.000
_cell.length_c   1.000
_cell.angle_alpha   90.00
_cell.angle_beta   90.00
_cell.angle_gamma   90.00
#
_symmetry.space_group_name_H-M   'P 1'
#
loop_
_entity.id
_entity.type
_entity.pdbx_description
1 polymer ?
#
loop_
_entity_poly.entity_id
_entity_poly.type
_entity_poly.pdbx_seq_one_letter_code
_entity_poly.pdbx_strand_id
1 'polypeptide(L)'
;MALGQDSCAAQPSLVTGSGPVATPDTVQAFYDLPAINSAASNAAVPTGYSVAYTNIHASSNADGYQGYSLLSSYDVSGCAAQCNSNDRCTAFNIAFERAPSREPSAADGSCPQPPSTTLIKCVLWSGPVNTDNAVNAGQLRNAFQVVIAGSNGYNKVAPPTPSGYNAAVNLGKRAISAPTCSDGTRTAIRQVFLSASNGADPLNVTYCAGWCDTEYTRTRPCNFFNAYFGRRVDNGNAFGQVCDLYSLPWGSQYATKAQFRFDGPLLNVESSFAFTRTGASAQCAAPAPSS
;
A
#
# COMPACT_ATOMS: atom_id res chain seq x y z
N MET A 1 13.06 -47.99 15.70
CA MET A 1 11.68 -47.50 15.56
C MET A 1 11.66 -46.50 14.43
N ALA A 2 10.97 -46.83 13.34
CA ALA A 2 10.76 -45.89 12.25
C ALA A 2 9.83 -44.78 12.76
N LEU A 3 10.36 -43.58 13.00
CA LEU A 3 9.56 -42.38 13.19
C LEU A 3 9.00 -41.99 11.81
N GLY A 4 8.02 -42.77 11.36
CA GLY A 4 7.40 -42.65 10.06
C GLY A 4 6.51 -41.41 9.99
N GLN A 5 6.31 -40.93 8.77
CA GLN A 5 5.46 -39.81 8.35
C GLN A 5 3.99 -39.86 8.85
N ASP A 6 3.60 -40.89 9.63
CA ASP A 6 2.27 -41.11 10.21
C ASP A 6 2.03 -40.40 11.56
N SER A 7 3.06 -39.89 12.24
CA SER A 7 2.89 -39.29 13.59
C SER A 7 2.04 -38.00 13.61
N CYS A 8 1.82 -37.42 12.43
CA CYS A 8 1.03 -36.22 12.20
C CYS A 8 -0.41 -36.51 11.74
N ALA A 9 -0.77 -37.75 11.41
CA ALA A 9 -2.08 -38.07 10.83
C ALA A 9 -3.27 -37.70 11.76
N ALA A 10 -3.04 -37.77 13.08
CA ALA A 10 -4.04 -37.41 14.09
C ALA A 10 -4.28 -35.88 14.22
N GLN A 11 -3.36 -35.04 13.70
CA GLN A 11 -3.54 -33.59 13.73
C GLN A 11 -4.50 -33.12 12.64
N PRO A 12 -5.38 -32.15 12.92
CA PRO A 12 -6.26 -31.54 11.92
C PRO A 12 -5.48 -31.05 10.70
N SER A 13 -5.98 -31.34 9.50
CA SER A 13 -5.42 -30.81 8.26
C SER A 13 -5.66 -29.31 8.14
N LEU A 14 -4.66 -28.60 7.66
CA LEU A 14 -4.73 -27.18 7.32
C LEU A 14 -4.85 -26.98 5.81
N VAL A 15 -5.07 -25.74 5.40
CA VAL A 15 -5.20 -25.37 4.00
C VAL A 15 -3.95 -25.77 3.24
N THR A 16 -4.14 -26.53 2.16
CA THR A 16 -3.05 -26.88 1.23
C THR A 16 -2.85 -25.75 0.24
N GLY A 17 -1.62 -25.25 0.14
CA GLY A 17 -1.23 -24.22 -0.81
C GLY A 17 -0.83 -24.78 -2.17
N SER A 18 -0.72 -23.88 -3.15
CA SER A 18 -0.35 -24.20 -4.54
C SER A 18 1.09 -23.86 -4.89
N GLY A 19 1.85 -23.28 -3.95
CA GLY A 19 3.25 -22.93 -4.16
C GLY A 19 4.20 -24.12 -4.06
N PRO A 20 5.46 -23.94 -4.49
CA PRO A 20 6.48 -24.99 -4.42
C PRO A 20 6.90 -25.26 -2.98
N VAL A 21 7.12 -26.53 -2.62
CA VAL A 21 7.64 -26.94 -1.31
C VAL A 21 9.14 -27.19 -1.43
N ALA A 22 9.92 -26.65 -0.50
CA ALA A 22 11.38 -26.81 -0.51
C ALA A 22 11.80 -28.26 -0.19
N THR A 23 12.90 -28.72 -0.79
CA THR A 23 13.55 -29.98 -0.43
C THR A 23 15.05 -29.70 -0.21
N PRO A 24 15.58 -29.87 1.01
CA PRO A 24 14.89 -30.32 2.23
C PRO A 24 13.84 -29.33 2.74
N ASP A 25 12.84 -29.81 3.48
CA ASP A 25 11.75 -28.98 4.02
C ASP A 25 12.20 -28.19 5.27
N THR A 26 13.03 -27.17 5.06
CA THR A 26 13.54 -26.26 6.09
C THR A 26 13.27 -24.81 5.73
N VAL A 27 13.33 -23.92 6.72
CA VAL A 27 13.18 -22.47 6.49
C VAL A 27 14.26 -21.93 5.55
N GLN A 28 15.52 -22.34 5.75
CA GLN A 28 16.61 -21.88 4.89
C GLN A 28 16.43 -22.33 3.45
N ALA A 29 16.08 -23.60 3.23
CA ALA A 29 15.83 -24.12 1.88
C ALA A 29 14.60 -23.47 1.22
N PHE A 30 13.62 -23.01 2.00
CA PHE A 30 12.48 -22.24 1.50
C PHE A 30 12.87 -20.84 1.04
N TYR A 31 13.71 -20.13 1.80
CA TYR A 31 14.26 -18.84 1.38
C TYR A 31 15.15 -18.96 0.13
N ASP A 32 15.95 -20.02 0.05
CA ASP A 32 16.88 -20.22 -1.07
C ASP A 32 16.21 -20.85 -2.30
N LEU A 33 14.91 -21.19 -2.24
CA LEU A 33 14.24 -21.96 -3.28
C LEU A 33 14.21 -21.19 -4.62
N PRO A 34 14.88 -21.67 -5.69
CA PRO A 34 14.99 -20.91 -6.94
C PRO A 34 13.65 -20.58 -7.59
N ALA A 35 12.64 -21.45 -7.42
CA ALA A 35 11.30 -21.24 -7.94
C ALA A 35 10.61 -20.01 -7.30
N ILE A 36 10.79 -19.80 -5.99
CA ILE A 36 10.25 -18.64 -5.27
C ILE A 36 10.98 -17.37 -5.69
N ASN A 37 12.31 -17.41 -5.61
CA ASN A 37 13.16 -16.27 -5.95
C ASN A 37 12.95 -15.81 -7.40
N SER A 38 12.89 -16.76 -8.35
CA SER A 38 12.67 -16.44 -9.75
C SER A 38 11.26 -15.91 -10.02
N ALA A 39 10.23 -16.47 -9.38
CA ALA A 39 8.86 -15.98 -9.54
C ALA A 39 8.72 -14.53 -9.06
N ALA A 40 9.31 -14.21 -7.90
CA ALA A 40 9.29 -12.87 -7.35
C ALA A 40 10.18 -11.88 -8.14
N SER A 41 11.42 -12.22 -8.43
CA SER A 41 12.37 -11.32 -9.11
C SER A 41 12.02 -11.06 -10.58
N ASN A 42 11.41 -12.03 -11.27
CA ASN A 42 11.04 -11.88 -12.69
C ASN A 42 9.58 -11.43 -12.89
N ALA A 43 8.83 -11.19 -11.81
CA ALA A 43 7.46 -10.74 -11.92
C ALA A 43 7.36 -9.38 -12.63
N ALA A 44 6.51 -9.31 -13.65
CA ALA A 44 6.24 -8.05 -14.33
C ALA A 44 5.45 -7.11 -13.42
N VAL A 45 5.79 -5.82 -13.49
CA VAL A 45 5.05 -4.76 -12.79
C VAL A 45 3.69 -4.59 -13.48
N PRO A 46 2.56 -4.70 -12.75
CA PRO A 46 1.25 -4.46 -13.35
C PRO A 46 1.12 -3.03 -13.87
N THR A 47 0.38 -2.85 -14.96
CA THR A 47 0.07 -1.51 -15.49
C THR A 47 -0.64 -0.69 -14.41
N GLY A 48 -0.20 0.55 -14.21
CA GLY A 48 -0.75 1.44 -13.18
C GLY A 48 -0.17 1.21 -11.78
N TYR A 49 0.88 0.40 -11.64
CA TYR A 49 1.57 0.17 -10.37
C TYR A 49 3.07 0.48 -10.46
N SER A 50 3.65 0.87 -9.33
CA SER A 50 5.09 0.94 -9.12
C SER A 50 5.51 -0.09 -8.08
N VAL A 51 6.72 -0.62 -8.24
CA VAL A 51 7.33 -1.54 -7.28
C VAL A 51 7.75 -0.76 -6.03
N ALA A 52 7.39 -1.27 -4.86
CA ALA A 52 7.84 -0.78 -3.57
C ALA A 52 9.06 -1.56 -3.06
N TYR A 53 9.04 -2.88 -3.24
CA TYR A 53 10.12 -3.80 -2.93
C TYR A 53 9.88 -5.12 -3.66
N THR A 54 10.95 -5.90 -3.83
CA THR A 54 10.94 -7.16 -4.58
C THR A 54 11.71 -8.23 -3.82
N ASN A 55 11.15 -9.44 -3.81
CA ASN A 55 11.76 -10.66 -3.32
C ASN A 55 12.37 -10.56 -1.91
N ILE A 56 11.61 -10.03 -0.95
CA ILE A 56 12.04 -9.96 0.45
C ILE A 56 11.41 -11.08 1.30
N HIS A 57 11.99 -11.34 2.47
CA HIS A 57 11.55 -12.39 3.42
C HIS A 57 10.51 -11.90 4.44
N ALA A 58 9.66 -10.95 4.04
CA ALA A 58 8.62 -10.40 4.90
C ALA A 58 7.43 -9.86 4.07
N SER A 59 6.23 -10.04 4.60
CA SER A 59 5.00 -9.44 4.08
C SER A 59 4.81 -8.03 4.65
N SER A 60 3.99 -7.21 3.99
CA SER A 60 3.54 -5.94 4.58
C SER A 60 2.75 -6.16 5.86
N ASN A 61 2.91 -5.20 6.76
CA ASN A 61 1.99 -4.85 7.84
C ASN A 61 1.68 -3.35 7.68
N ALA A 62 0.96 -3.03 6.61
CA ALA A 62 0.64 -1.65 6.25
C ALA A 62 -0.71 -1.20 6.83
N ASP A 63 -1.08 0.06 6.65
CA ASP A 63 -2.35 0.55 7.17
C ASP A 63 -3.54 0.13 6.32
N GLY A 64 -4.68 -0.07 6.99
CA GLY A 64 -5.94 -0.36 6.35
C GLY A 64 -5.90 -1.68 5.58
N TYR A 65 -5.58 -2.77 6.26
CA TYR A 65 -5.71 -4.12 5.76
C TYR A 65 -7.11 -4.36 5.16
N GLN A 66 -7.17 -4.72 3.87
CA GLN A 66 -8.41 -4.96 3.13
C GLN A 66 -8.70 -6.46 2.94
N GLY A 67 -7.90 -7.34 3.54
CA GLY A 67 -8.01 -8.79 3.40
C GLY A 67 -6.93 -9.39 2.51
N TYR A 68 -7.03 -10.70 2.32
CA TYR A 68 -6.14 -11.47 1.46
C TYR A 68 -6.90 -12.55 0.69
N SER A 69 -6.30 -13.01 -0.40
CA SER A 69 -6.71 -14.20 -1.13
C SER A 69 -5.55 -15.18 -1.28
N LEU A 70 -5.89 -16.46 -1.40
CA LEU A 70 -4.94 -17.50 -1.76
C LEU A 70 -4.98 -17.70 -3.27
N LEU A 71 -3.82 -17.65 -3.90
CA LEU A 71 -3.68 -17.80 -5.35
C LEU A 71 -3.15 -19.20 -5.69
N SER A 72 -3.52 -19.69 -6.87
CA SER A 72 -3.00 -20.95 -7.43
C SER A 72 -1.60 -20.81 -8.03
N SER A 73 -1.18 -19.59 -8.33
CA SER A 73 0.14 -19.25 -8.86
C SER A 73 0.56 -17.85 -8.40
N TYR A 74 1.82 -17.47 -8.61
CA TYR A 74 2.33 -16.13 -8.28
C TYR A 74 1.87 -15.09 -9.32
N ASP A 75 0.56 -14.88 -9.40
CA ASP A 75 -0.09 -14.01 -10.38
C ASP A 75 -0.21 -12.57 -9.84
N VAL A 76 0.83 -11.78 -10.11
CA VAL A 76 0.86 -10.37 -9.74
C VAL A 76 -0.24 -9.57 -10.46
N SER A 77 -0.58 -9.94 -11.70
CA SER A 77 -1.61 -9.25 -12.48
C SER A 77 -3.02 -9.51 -11.94
N GLY A 78 -3.30 -10.75 -11.53
CA GLY A 78 -4.53 -11.12 -10.84
C GLY A 78 -4.66 -10.44 -9.48
N CYS A 79 -3.56 -10.34 -8.71
CA CYS A 79 -3.56 -9.60 -7.45
C CYS A 79 -3.85 -8.09 -7.65
N ALA A 80 -3.25 -7.50 -8.69
CA ALA A 80 -3.55 -6.12 -9.09
C ALA A 80 -5.02 -5.95 -9.52
N ALA A 81 -5.59 -6.90 -10.25
CA ALA A 81 -7.00 -6.88 -10.63
C ALA A 81 -7.93 -6.88 -9.41
N GLN A 82 -7.63 -7.68 -8.38
CA GLN A 82 -8.36 -7.66 -7.11
C GLN A 82 -8.27 -6.28 -6.45
N CYS A 83 -7.07 -5.69 -6.38
CA CYS A 83 -6.88 -4.33 -5.85
C CYS A 83 -7.58 -3.24 -6.70
N ASN A 84 -7.72 -3.43 -8.01
CA ASN A 84 -8.44 -2.49 -8.86
C ASN A 84 -9.96 -2.60 -8.68
N SER A 85 -10.47 -3.79 -8.36
CA SER A 85 -11.89 -4.01 -8.06
C SER A 85 -12.32 -3.54 -6.67
N ASN A 86 -11.36 -3.20 -5.81
CA ASN A 86 -11.60 -2.67 -4.48
C ASN A 86 -11.24 -1.18 -4.44
N ASP A 87 -12.26 -0.33 -4.36
CA ASP A 87 -12.10 1.14 -4.32
C ASP A 87 -11.25 1.64 -3.15
N ARG A 88 -11.08 0.84 -2.10
CA ARG A 88 -10.26 1.15 -0.92
C ARG A 88 -8.84 0.62 -1.03
N CYS A 89 -8.50 -0.14 -2.06
CA CYS A 89 -7.15 -0.69 -2.24
C CYS A 89 -6.27 0.29 -3.03
N THR A 90 -5.16 0.68 -2.43
CA THR A 90 -4.17 1.59 -3.04
C THR A 90 -2.82 0.91 -3.22
N ALA A 91 -2.62 -0.22 -2.53
CA ALA A 91 -1.42 -1.02 -2.60
C ALA A 91 -1.72 -2.49 -2.31
N PHE A 92 -0.83 -3.37 -2.75
CA PHE A 92 -0.89 -4.78 -2.39
C PHE A 92 0.51 -5.34 -2.25
N ASN A 93 0.63 -6.45 -1.53
CA ASN A 93 1.79 -7.32 -1.63
C ASN A 93 1.39 -8.75 -1.95
N ILE A 94 2.26 -9.44 -2.68
CA ILE A 94 2.10 -10.85 -3.03
C ILE A 94 3.32 -11.61 -2.55
N ALA A 95 3.12 -12.72 -1.84
CA ALA A 95 4.19 -13.45 -1.18
C ALA A 95 3.92 -14.95 -1.08
N PHE A 96 4.98 -15.74 -0.94
CA PHE A 96 4.89 -17.13 -0.54
C PHE A 96 4.98 -17.22 0.99
N GLU A 97 4.11 -18.02 1.61
CA GLU A 97 4.16 -18.35 3.03
C GLU A 97 4.35 -19.85 3.20
N ARG A 98 5.43 -20.24 3.89
CA ARG A 98 5.63 -21.62 4.34
C ARG A 98 4.71 -21.87 5.53
N ALA A 99 3.66 -22.64 5.33
CA ALA A 99 2.68 -23.00 6.35
C ALA A 99 2.76 -24.50 6.66
N PRO A 100 2.36 -24.95 7.86
CA PRO A 100 2.27 -26.37 8.13
C PRO A 100 1.03 -26.96 7.43
N SER A 101 1.14 -28.17 6.87
CA SER A 101 0.01 -28.87 6.23
C SER A 101 -1.03 -29.38 7.22
N ARG A 102 -0.68 -29.44 8.51
CA ARG A 102 -1.52 -29.86 9.64
C ARG A 102 -1.21 -29.01 10.85
N GLU A 103 -2.10 -28.98 11.84
CA GLU A 103 -1.79 -28.30 13.10
C GLU A 103 -0.54 -28.90 13.76
N PRO A 104 0.53 -28.11 14.00
CA PRO A 104 1.68 -28.60 14.73
C PRO A 104 1.29 -28.89 16.19
N SER A 105 1.76 -30.00 16.76
CA SER A 105 1.63 -30.24 18.19
C SER A 105 2.58 -29.34 19.01
N ALA A 106 2.50 -29.42 20.34
CA ALA A 106 3.56 -28.92 21.21
C ALA A 106 4.92 -29.54 20.84
N ALA A 107 6.01 -28.88 21.26
CA ALA A 107 7.38 -29.23 20.88
C ALA A 107 7.79 -30.67 21.29
N ASP A 108 7.24 -31.17 22.39
CA ASP A 108 7.40 -32.52 22.94
C ASP A 108 6.32 -33.51 22.47
N GLY A 109 5.42 -33.07 21.59
CA GLY A 109 4.33 -33.88 21.04
C GLY A 109 4.76 -34.77 19.88
N SER A 110 3.79 -35.49 19.29
CA SER A 110 4.04 -36.44 18.20
C SER A 110 4.26 -35.80 16.83
N CYS A 111 3.90 -34.52 16.66
CA CYS A 111 3.95 -33.82 15.38
C CYS A 111 4.35 -32.34 15.53
N PRO A 112 5.54 -32.01 16.09
CA PRO A 112 5.97 -30.62 16.27
C PRO A 112 6.35 -29.94 14.95
N GLN A 113 6.71 -30.74 13.93
CA GLN A 113 7.14 -30.28 12.61
C GLN A 113 6.41 -31.08 11.51
N PRO A 114 5.10 -30.86 11.30
CA PRO A 114 4.40 -31.46 10.16
C PRO A 114 5.06 -31.04 8.83
N PRO A 115 4.89 -31.83 7.75
CA PRO A 115 5.29 -31.40 6.41
C PRO A 115 4.70 -30.02 6.07
N SER A 116 5.49 -29.17 5.43
CA SER A 116 5.02 -27.85 5.02
C SER A 116 4.19 -27.90 3.74
N THR A 117 3.43 -26.82 3.54
CA THR A 117 2.79 -26.45 2.29
C THR A 117 3.06 -24.97 2.04
N THR A 118 3.02 -24.55 0.79
CA THR A 118 3.36 -23.17 0.42
C THR A 118 2.12 -22.44 -0.06
N LEU A 119 1.64 -21.50 0.75
CA LEU A 119 0.54 -20.61 0.39
C LEU A 119 1.08 -19.47 -0.48
N ILE A 120 0.34 -19.08 -1.52
CA ILE A 120 0.62 -17.87 -2.29
C ILE A 120 -0.44 -16.85 -1.90
N LYS A 121 -0.04 -15.81 -1.17
CA LYS A 121 -0.97 -14.81 -0.63
C LYS A 121 -0.91 -13.53 -1.44
N CYS A 122 -2.07 -13.05 -1.88
CA CYS A 122 -2.28 -11.68 -2.34
C CYS A 122 -2.94 -10.89 -1.22
N VAL A 123 -2.29 -9.85 -0.71
CA VAL A 123 -2.76 -9.07 0.44
C VAL A 123 -2.97 -7.62 0.03
N LEU A 124 -4.15 -7.07 0.36
CA LEU A 124 -4.58 -5.75 -0.09
C LEU A 124 -4.53 -4.72 1.05
N TRP A 125 -4.14 -3.49 0.73
CA TRP A 125 -3.95 -2.41 1.69
C TRP A 125 -4.54 -1.09 1.20
N SER A 126 -5.05 -0.29 2.13
CA SER A 126 -5.50 1.08 1.87
C SER A 126 -4.41 2.13 2.03
N GLY A 127 -3.37 1.83 2.81
CA GLY A 127 -2.13 2.60 2.88
C GLY A 127 -1.06 2.04 1.92
N PRO A 128 -0.03 2.84 1.61
CA PRO A 128 1.07 2.40 0.77
C PRO A 128 1.90 1.29 1.46
N VAL A 129 2.40 0.35 0.66
CA VAL A 129 3.40 -0.63 1.10
C VAL A 129 4.80 -0.12 0.80
N ASN A 130 5.75 -0.39 1.68
CA ASN A 130 7.17 -0.06 1.52
C ASN A 130 8.03 -1.00 2.36
N THR A 131 9.35 -0.90 2.25
CA THR A 131 10.28 -1.74 3.02
C THR A 131 10.13 -1.57 4.52
N ASP A 132 9.82 -0.36 4.99
CA ASP A 132 9.75 -0.05 6.43
C ASP A 132 8.55 -0.71 7.10
N ASN A 133 7.45 -0.90 6.35
CA ASN A 133 6.27 -1.64 6.82
C ASN A 133 6.22 -3.10 6.37
N ALA A 134 7.21 -3.58 5.61
CA ALA A 134 7.33 -4.98 5.24
C ALA A 134 8.11 -5.78 6.31
N VAL A 135 7.50 -5.89 7.49
CA VAL A 135 8.13 -6.44 8.70
C VAL A 135 7.51 -7.76 9.17
N ASN A 136 6.44 -8.23 8.53
CA ASN A 136 5.83 -9.50 8.88
C ASN A 136 6.64 -10.66 8.28
N ALA A 137 7.66 -11.10 9.01
CA ALA A 137 8.52 -12.24 8.63
C ALA A 137 7.88 -13.62 8.91
N GLY A 138 6.63 -13.65 9.37
CA GLY A 138 5.94 -14.85 9.84
C GLY A 138 6.00 -14.99 11.37
N GLN A 139 5.70 -16.19 11.86
CA GLN A 139 5.54 -16.46 13.29
C GLN A 139 5.83 -17.93 13.63
N LEU A 140 6.03 -18.21 14.91
CA LEU A 140 5.99 -19.57 15.42
C LEU A 140 4.54 -20.04 15.60
N ARG A 141 4.24 -21.26 15.14
CA ARG A 141 3.01 -21.98 15.44
C ARG A 141 3.42 -23.24 16.19
N ASN A 142 3.41 -23.16 17.52
CA ASN A 142 4.16 -24.07 18.40
C ASN A 142 5.65 -24.10 18.00
N ALA A 143 6.21 -25.27 17.70
CA ALA A 143 7.60 -25.40 17.26
C ALA A 143 7.78 -25.12 15.75
N PHE A 144 6.72 -25.17 14.93
CA PHE A 144 6.82 -24.96 13.50
C PHE A 144 6.99 -23.47 13.17
N GLN A 145 8.00 -23.14 12.36
CA GLN A 145 8.23 -21.78 11.91
C GLN A 145 7.51 -21.49 10.60
N VAL A 146 6.49 -20.64 10.67
CA VAL A 146 5.85 -20.03 9.50
C VAL A 146 6.72 -18.87 9.06
N VAL A 147 7.10 -18.85 7.78
CA VAL A 147 7.98 -17.82 7.22
C VAL A 147 7.45 -17.31 5.89
N ILE A 148 7.83 -16.07 5.55
CA ILE A 148 7.46 -15.40 4.30
C ILE A 148 8.68 -15.31 3.37
N ALA A 149 8.51 -15.61 2.09
CA ALA A 149 9.53 -15.47 1.07
C ALA A 149 8.95 -14.94 -0.24
N GLY A 150 9.79 -14.44 -1.14
CA GLY A 150 9.34 -13.97 -2.45
C GLY A 150 8.27 -12.89 -2.36
N SER A 151 8.35 -11.99 -1.37
CA SER A 151 7.37 -10.94 -1.19
C SER A 151 7.68 -9.75 -2.10
N ASN A 152 6.73 -9.38 -2.96
CA ASN A 152 6.77 -8.16 -3.75
C ASN A 152 5.66 -7.22 -3.30
N GLY A 153 5.98 -5.93 -3.16
CA GLY A 153 5.02 -4.87 -2.82
C GLY A 153 4.82 -3.93 -3.99
N TYR A 154 3.57 -3.53 -4.24
CA TYR A 154 3.19 -2.63 -5.33
C TYR A 154 2.23 -1.55 -4.85
N ASN A 155 2.48 -0.31 -5.26
CA ASN A 155 1.60 0.83 -5.00
C ASN A 155 0.98 1.31 -6.32
N LYS A 156 -0.29 1.73 -6.31
CA LYS A 156 -0.89 2.40 -7.49
C LYS A 156 -0.08 3.67 -7.82
N VAL A 157 0.31 3.84 -9.08
CA VAL A 157 1.03 5.04 -9.56
C VAL A 157 0.13 6.25 -9.71
N ALA A 158 -1.17 6.00 -9.86
CA ALA A 158 -2.22 7.00 -9.92
C ALA A 158 -3.52 6.35 -9.42
N PRO A 159 -4.26 7.02 -8.54
CA PRO A 159 -5.65 6.65 -8.26
C PRO A 159 -6.55 6.95 -9.47
N PRO A 160 -7.81 6.45 -9.47
CA PRO A 160 -8.77 6.74 -10.55
C PRO A 160 -8.92 8.23 -10.81
N THR A 161 -9.13 8.61 -12.08
CA THR A 161 -9.35 10.01 -12.47
C THR A 161 -10.81 10.39 -12.18
N PRO A 162 -11.09 11.36 -11.28
CA PRO A 162 -12.45 11.81 -11.05
C PRO A 162 -13.05 12.46 -12.30
N SER A 163 -14.37 12.31 -12.47
CA SER A 163 -15.10 12.92 -13.59
C SER A 163 -14.88 14.43 -13.63
N GLY A 164 -14.57 14.97 -14.82
CA GLY A 164 -14.30 16.40 -14.99
C GLY A 164 -12.86 16.83 -14.65
N TYR A 165 -11.97 15.91 -14.27
CA TYR A 165 -10.56 16.21 -14.00
C TYR A 165 -9.63 15.51 -14.99
N ASN A 166 -8.45 16.09 -15.19
CA ASN A 166 -7.35 15.45 -15.90
C ASN A 166 -6.75 14.30 -15.05
N ALA A 167 -6.00 13.42 -15.70
CA ALA A 167 -5.28 12.35 -15.03
C ALA A 167 -4.40 12.86 -13.88
N ALA A 168 -4.31 12.05 -12.82
CA ALA A 168 -3.55 12.39 -11.62
C ALA A 168 -2.07 12.63 -11.94
N VAL A 169 -1.51 13.69 -11.36
CA VAL A 169 -0.06 13.90 -11.31
C VAL A 169 0.45 13.34 -10.00
N ASN A 170 1.28 12.28 -10.06
CA ASN A 170 1.92 11.72 -8.88
C ASN A 170 3.02 12.67 -8.37
N LEU A 171 2.90 13.06 -7.10
CA LEU A 171 3.82 13.98 -6.42
C LEU A 171 4.69 13.26 -5.36
N GLY A 172 4.63 11.93 -5.31
CA GLY A 172 5.38 11.11 -4.37
C GLY A 172 5.04 11.45 -2.91
N LYS A 173 6.07 11.68 -2.10
CA LYS A 173 5.97 12.00 -0.66
C LYS A 173 5.93 13.49 -0.36
N ARG A 174 5.47 14.32 -1.32
CA ARG A 174 5.38 15.77 -1.14
C ARG A 174 4.02 16.29 -1.60
N ALA A 175 3.39 17.08 -0.75
CA ALA A 175 2.18 17.80 -1.06
C ALA A 175 2.50 19.20 -1.62
N ILE A 176 1.52 19.81 -2.28
CA ILE A 176 1.62 21.17 -2.81
C ILE A 176 1.77 22.16 -1.66
N SER A 177 2.78 23.00 -1.77
CA SER A 177 2.93 24.23 -1.00
C SER A 177 2.74 25.39 -1.96
N ALA A 178 1.49 25.81 -2.14
CA ALA A 178 1.15 26.85 -3.09
C ALA A 178 1.64 28.22 -2.59
N PRO A 179 2.49 28.94 -3.34
CA PRO A 179 2.87 30.30 -3.00
C PRO A 179 1.70 31.27 -3.26
N THR A 180 1.83 32.49 -2.73
CA THR A 180 1.04 33.62 -3.20
C THR A 180 1.50 34.01 -4.60
N CYS A 181 0.56 34.27 -5.49
CA CYS A 181 0.83 34.81 -6.82
C CYS A 181 1.54 36.17 -6.73
N SER A 182 2.29 36.55 -7.77
CA SER A 182 3.02 37.81 -7.87
C SER A 182 2.12 39.05 -7.84
N ASP A 183 0.85 38.90 -8.19
CA ASP A 183 -0.19 39.94 -8.07
C ASP A 183 -0.83 40.02 -6.67
N GLY A 184 -0.35 39.21 -5.72
CA GLY A 184 -0.90 39.12 -4.35
C GLY A 184 -2.04 38.12 -4.19
N THR A 185 -2.47 37.44 -5.25
CA THR A 185 -3.57 36.48 -5.20
C THR A 185 -3.17 35.22 -4.41
N ARG A 186 -3.98 34.85 -3.40
CA ARG A 186 -3.87 33.55 -2.72
C ARG A 186 -4.82 32.56 -3.35
N THR A 187 -4.30 31.40 -3.74
CA THR A 187 -5.07 30.37 -4.46
C THR A 187 -5.69 29.33 -3.55
N ALA A 188 -5.16 29.14 -2.33
CA ALA A 188 -5.71 28.20 -1.36
C ALA A 188 -7.16 28.59 -0.98
N ILE A 189 -8.07 27.62 -1.10
CA ILE A 189 -9.49 27.80 -0.77
C ILE A 189 -9.77 27.19 0.60
N ARG A 190 -9.54 25.88 0.72
CA ARG A 190 -9.87 25.08 1.90
C ARG A 190 -8.92 23.90 1.99
N GLN A 191 -8.63 23.50 3.21
CA GLN A 191 -8.04 22.21 3.51
C GLN A 191 -9.08 21.35 4.22
N VAL A 192 -9.27 20.12 3.74
CA VAL A 192 -10.19 19.14 4.32
C VAL A 192 -9.38 17.97 4.85
N PHE A 193 -9.61 17.63 6.11
CA PHE A 193 -9.00 16.47 6.75
C PHE A 193 -10.05 15.37 6.86
N LEU A 194 -9.71 14.20 6.34
CA LEU A 194 -10.48 12.97 6.46
C LEU A 194 -9.64 12.04 7.33
N SER A 195 -9.73 12.26 8.64
CA SER A 195 -9.12 11.41 9.65
C SER A 195 -10.22 10.55 10.27
N ALA A 196 -10.08 9.23 10.28
CA ALA A 196 -11.02 8.42 11.02
C ALA A 196 -10.60 8.38 12.50
N SER A 197 -11.59 8.52 13.37
CA SER A 197 -11.44 8.36 14.82
C SER A 197 -11.11 6.90 15.23
N ASN A 198 -11.20 5.94 14.31
CA ASN A 198 -10.97 4.51 14.52
C ASN A 198 -10.16 3.81 13.40
N GLY A 199 -9.36 4.55 12.63
CA GLY A 199 -8.56 4.04 11.51
C GLY A 199 -8.12 5.16 10.58
N ALA A 200 -7.20 4.93 9.66
CA ALA A 200 -6.90 5.93 8.64
C ALA A 200 -7.92 5.82 7.50
N ASP A 201 -8.53 6.94 7.11
CA ASP A 201 -9.37 6.93 5.90
C ASP A 201 -8.49 6.64 4.68
N PRO A 202 -8.91 5.71 3.80
CA PRO A 202 -8.17 5.39 2.59
C PRO A 202 -8.03 6.63 1.72
N LEU A 203 -6.93 6.71 0.95
CA LEU A 203 -6.83 7.72 -0.09
C LEU A 203 -7.90 7.47 -1.17
N ASN A 204 -9.00 8.22 -1.10
CA ASN A 204 -10.08 8.28 -2.05
C ASN A 204 -10.17 9.70 -2.63
N VAL A 205 -9.65 9.86 -3.84
CA VAL A 205 -9.59 11.14 -4.54
C VAL A 205 -10.95 11.66 -5.01
N THR A 206 -11.98 10.81 -5.05
CA THR A 206 -13.34 11.25 -5.39
C THR A 206 -13.93 12.14 -4.30
N TYR A 207 -13.52 11.98 -3.03
CA TYR A 207 -13.92 12.91 -1.97
C TYR A 207 -13.34 14.31 -2.21
N CYS A 208 -12.05 14.42 -2.52
CA CYS A 208 -11.44 15.71 -2.79
C CYS A 208 -12.05 16.38 -4.03
N ALA A 209 -12.35 15.61 -5.07
CA ALA A 209 -13.06 16.10 -6.26
C ALA A 209 -14.45 16.60 -5.89
N GLY A 210 -15.24 15.85 -5.12
CA GLY A 210 -16.56 16.27 -4.66
C GLY A 210 -16.52 17.56 -3.86
N TRP A 211 -15.58 17.70 -2.92
CA TRP A 211 -15.38 18.97 -2.21
C TRP A 211 -15.04 20.10 -3.19
N CYS A 212 -14.08 19.90 -4.10
CA CYS A 212 -13.72 20.90 -5.11
C CYS A 212 -14.88 21.26 -6.05
N ASP A 213 -15.76 20.31 -6.39
CA ASP A 213 -16.95 20.55 -7.23
C ASP A 213 -18.02 21.35 -6.50
N THR A 214 -18.15 21.17 -5.18
CA THR A 214 -19.08 21.95 -4.35
C THR A 214 -18.53 23.32 -3.93
N GLU A 215 -17.20 23.51 -3.97
CA GLU A 215 -16.54 24.79 -3.71
C GLU A 215 -16.76 25.76 -4.88
N TYR A 216 -17.98 26.29 -4.95
CA TYR A 216 -18.40 27.26 -5.94
C TYR A 216 -18.60 28.64 -5.30
N THR A 217 -17.68 29.56 -5.61
CA THR A 217 -17.94 30.99 -5.49
C THR A 217 -17.77 31.62 -6.87
N ARG A 218 -18.66 32.55 -7.25
CA ARG A 218 -18.62 33.20 -8.59
C ARG A 218 -17.26 33.85 -8.91
N THR A 219 -16.49 34.19 -7.88
CA THR A 219 -15.21 34.89 -7.98
C THR A 219 -14.00 33.99 -7.70
N ARG A 220 -14.20 32.78 -7.19
CA ARG A 220 -13.11 31.89 -6.77
C ARG A 220 -13.52 30.40 -6.81
N PRO A 221 -13.78 29.85 -8.01
CA PRO A 221 -14.10 28.42 -8.16
C PRO A 221 -12.87 27.55 -7.87
N CYS A 222 -13.06 26.32 -7.40
CA CYS A 222 -11.99 25.34 -7.27
C CYS A 222 -11.68 24.65 -8.61
N ASN A 223 -10.42 24.76 -9.03
CA ASN A 223 -9.93 24.22 -10.31
C ASN A 223 -8.80 23.21 -10.14
N PHE A 224 -8.31 23.03 -8.91
CA PHE A 224 -7.21 22.15 -8.61
C PHE A 224 -7.30 21.65 -7.19
N PHE A 225 -6.95 20.39 -6.98
CA PHE A 225 -6.78 19.86 -5.64
C PHE A 225 -5.56 18.95 -5.54
N ASN A 226 -4.96 18.91 -4.36
CA ASN A 226 -3.95 17.94 -3.99
C ASN A 226 -4.51 17.02 -2.90
N ALA A 227 -4.63 15.73 -3.23
CA ALA A 227 -5.03 14.67 -2.31
C ALA A 227 -3.78 13.93 -1.83
N TYR A 228 -3.58 13.83 -0.52
CA TYR A 228 -2.40 13.16 0.04
C TYR A 228 -2.70 12.44 1.36
N PHE A 229 -1.89 11.42 1.65
CA PHE A 229 -2.03 10.60 2.86
C PHE A 229 -0.99 10.99 3.91
N GLY A 230 -1.45 11.24 5.13
CA GLY A 230 -0.63 11.62 6.27
C GLY A 230 -0.32 10.46 7.21
N ARG A 231 0.91 10.43 7.74
CA ARG A 231 1.34 9.54 8.84
C ARG A 231 1.97 10.33 9.96
N ARG A 232 1.65 10.00 11.21
CA ARG A 232 2.20 10.68 12.39
C ARG A 232 3.69 10.38 12.57
N VAL A 233 4.47 11.42 12.87
CA VAL A 233 5.91 11.31 13.12
C VAL A 233 6.20 10.76 14.52
N ASP A 234 5.33 11.02 15.49
CA ASP A 234 5.54 10.67 16.90
C ASP A 234 5.41 9.16 17.17
N ASN A 235 4.46 8.48 16.53
CA ASN A 235 4.18 7.06 16.74
C ASN A 235 4.10 6.23 15.45
N GLY A 236 4.24 6.85 14.28
CA GLY A 236 4.14 6.15 13.00
C GLY A 236 2.72 5.75 12.61
N ASN A 237 1.68 6.06 13.40
CA ASN A 237 0.31 5.69 13.06
C ASN A 237 -0.18 6.51 11.87
N ALA A 238 -0.92 5.88 10.98
CA ALA A 238 -1.57 6.62 9.91
C ALA A 238 -2.60 7.62 10.47
N PHE A 239 -2.65 8.80 9.85
CA PHE A 239 -3.60 9.85 10.18
C PHE A 239 -4.83 9.80 9.27
N GLY A 240 -4.62 9.61 7.96
CA GLY A 240 -5.68 9.60 6.96
C GLY A 240 -5.39 10.55 5.80
N GLN A 241 -6.43 10.85 5.03
CA GLN A 241 -6.34 11.68 3.84
C GLN A 241 -6.48 13.16 4.15
N VAL A 242 -5.78 13.98 3.38
CA VAL A 242 -5.94 15.43 3.33
C VAL A 242 -6.24 15.86 1.89
N CYS A 243 -7.17 16.79 1.73
CA CYS A 243 -7.48 17.46 0.47
C CYS A 243 -7.16 18.95 0.60
N ASP A 244 -6.14 19.41 -0.11
CA ASP A 244 -5.90 20.84 -0.29
C ASP A 244 -6.57 21.31 -1.58
N LEU A 245 -7.48 22.28 -1.48
CA LEU A 245 -8.28 22.79 -2.58
C LEU A 245 -7.78 24.18 -3.00
N TYR A 246 -7.63 24.40 -4.30
CA TYR A 246 -7.08 25.63 -4.86
C TYR A 246 -7.91 26.16 -6.02
N SER A 247 -7.94 27.48 -6.14
CA SER A 247 -8.65 28.17 -7.22
C SER A 247 -7.92 28.14 -8.55
N LEU A 248 -6.60 27.87 -8.55
CA LEU A 248 -5.76 27.76 -9.73
C LEU A 248 -4.89 26.50 -9.66
N PRO A 249 -4.58 25.87 -10.82
CA PRO A 249 -3.67 24.73 -10.90
C PRO A 249 -2.22 25.07 -10.54
N TRP A 250 -1.56 24.14 -9.85
CA TRP A 250 -0.13 24.20 -9.52
C TRP A 250 0.64 23.03 -10.13
N GLY A 251 1.82 23.31 -10.68
CA GLY A 251 2.73 22.29 -11.21
C GLY A 251 3.48 21.52 -10.11
N SER A 252 4.04 20.36 -10.47
CA SER A 252 4.75 19.47 -9.56
C SER A 252 5.98 20.09 -8.91
N GLN A 253 6.58 21.14 -9.50
CA GLN A 253 7.67 21.89 -8.90
C GLN A 253 7.30 22.54 -7.55
N TYR A 254 6.00 22.74 -7.28
CA TYR A 254 5.51 23.29 -6.02
C TYR A 254 5.15 22.21 -4.98
N ALA A 255 5.37 20.92 -5.30
CA ALA A 255 5.23 19.84 -4.35
C ALA A 255 6.44 19.79 -3.41
N THR A 256 6.51 20.75 -2.47
CA THR A 256 7.64 20.88 -1.54
C THR A 256 7.31 20.45 -0.11
N LYS A 257 6.03 20.36 0.25
CA LYS A 257 5.54 20.04 1.60
C LYS A 257 5.68 18.55 1.90
N ALA A 258 6.80 18.14 2.49
CA ALA A 258 7.02 16.76 2.93
C ALA A 258 6.36 16.44 4.28
N GLN A 259 6.07 17.48 5.08
CA GLN A 259 5.45 17.37 6.39
C GLN A 259 4.43 18.49 6.63
N PHE A 260 3.46 18.24 7.51
CA PHE A 260 2.45 19.22 7.91
C PHE A 260 2.00 18.98 9.36
N ARG A 261 1.29 19.94 9.95
CA ARG A 261 0.70 19.81 11.29
C ARG A 261 -0.81 19.83 11.21
N PHE A 262 -1.45 19.04 12.07
CA PHE A 262 -2.89 19.07 12.30
C PHE A 262 -3.13 18.94 13.80
N ASP A 263 -3.78 19.92 14.42
CA ASP A 263 -4.09 19.98 15.86
C ASP A 263 -2.90 19.66 16.80
N GLY A 264 -1.69 20.05 16.40
CA GLY A 264 -0.45 19.85 17.16
C GLY A 264 0.54 18.85 16.55
N PRO A 265 0.16 17.56 16.38
CA PRO A 265 1.00 16.51 15.80
C PRO A 265 1.66 16.88 14.46
N LEU A 266 2.91 16.44 14.29
CA LEU A 266 3.63 16.51 13.02
C LEU A 266 3.35 15.24 12.22
N LEU A 267 3.07 15.42 10.92
CA LEU A 267 2.67 14.38 9.99
C LEU A 267 3.62 14.37 8.78
N ASN A 268 4.08 13.20 8.36
CA ASN A 268 4.74 12.96 7.08
C ASN A 268 3.69 12.80 5.97
N VAL A 269 4.00 13.28 4.77
CA VAL A 269 3.27 12.94 3.55
C VAL A 269 3.82 11.62 3.00
N GLU A 270 2.98 10.59 2.92
CA GLU A 270 3.39 9.26 2.46
C GLU A 270 3.08 9.01 0.98
N SER A 271 2.03 9.66 0.47
CA SER A 271 1.65 9.65 -0.94
C SER A 271 0.86 10.91 -1.26
N SER A 272 0.97 11.40 -2.49
CA SER A 272 0.40 12.67 -2.89
C SER A 272 0.10 12.69 -4.39
N PHE A 273 -1.10 13.16 -4.73
CA PHE A 273 -1.59 13.25 -6.10
C PHE A 273 -2.28 14.59 -6.34
N ALA A 274 -1.99 15.21 -7.46
CA ALA A 274 -2.58 16.47 -7.88
C ALA A 274 -3.54 16.25 -9.06
N PHE A 275 -4.64 16.99 -9.05
CA PHE A 275 -5.69 16.91 -10.06
C PHE A 275 -6.07 18.31 -10.50
N THR A 276 -6.17 18.49 -11.81
CA THR A 276 -6.58 19.74 -12.43
C THR A 276 -7.94 19.54 -13.09
N ARG A 277 -8.88 20.44 -12.86
CA ARG A 277 -10.18 20.43 -13.55
C ARG A 277 -9.93 20.56 -15.06
N THR A 278 -10.65 19.78 -15.86
CA THR A 278 -10.52 19.80 -17.32
C THR A 278 -10.84 21.20 -17.85
N GLY A 279 -9.97 21.73 -18.71
CA GLY A 279 -10.13 23.08 -19.27
C GLY A 279 -9.73 24.23 -18.33
N ALA A 280 -9.30 23.95 -17.10
CA ALA A 280 -8.73 24.99 -16.25
C ALA A 280 -7.40 25.47 -16.81
N SER A 281 -7.27 26.78 -17.02
CA SER A 281 -6.01 27.41 -17.43
C SER A 281 -5.04 27.49 -16.25
N ALA A 282 -3.79 27.10 -16.50
CA ALA A 282 -2.74 27.08 -15.49
C ALA A 282 -2.18 28.48 -15.17
N GLN A 283 -1.86 28.64 -13.87
CA GLN A 283 -0.86 29.52 -13.26
C GLN A 283 -1.01 31.04 -13.40
N CYS A 284 -1.19 31.68 -12.24
CA CYS A 284 -0.71 33.04 -12.04
C CYS A 284 0.82 33.06 -12.07
N ALA A 285 1.43 34.20 -12.42
CA ALA A 285 2.85 34.40 -12.17
C ALA A 285 3.12 34.19 -10.68
N ALA A 286 4.09 33.35 -10.32
CA ALA A 286 4.38 32.98 -8.94
C ALA A 286 5.89 32.89 -8.71
N PRO A 287 6.37 33.13 -7.47
CA PRO A 287 7.75 32.91 -7.12
C PRO A 287 8.22 31.49 -7.42
N ALA A 288 9.53 31.32 -7.56
CA ALA A 288 10.13 29.99 -7.59
C ALA A 288 9.78 29.23 -6.30
N PRO A 289 9.63 27.90 -6.36
CA PRO A 289 9.39 27.09 -5.16
C PRO A 289 10.50 27.33 -4.13
N SER A 290 10.13 27.58 -2.87
CA SER A 290 11.10 27.55 -1.78
C SER A 290 11.57 26.11 -1.56
N SER A 291 12.89 25.90 -1.61
CA SER A 291 13.55 24.60 -1.39
C SER A 291 13.24 24.02 -0.02
#